data_AF-A0A315C5U6-F1
#
_entry.id   AF-A0A315C5U6-F1
#
_cell.length_a   1.000
_cell.length_b   1.000
_cell.length_c   1.000
_cell.angle_alpha   90.00
_cell.angle_beta   90.00
_cell.angle_gamma   90.00
#
_symmetry.space_group_name_H-M   'P 1'
#
loop_
_entity.id
_entity.type
_entity.pdbx_description
1 polymer ?
#
loop_
_entity_poly.entity_id
_entity_poly.type
_entity_poly.pdbx_seq_one_letter_code
_entity_poly.pdbx_strand_id
1 'polypeptide(L)'
;MTPILMNRRDVLSVAAAATSALCLPAARAQNAWPSKPLRLVVPFATGGSSEIVARAVAAELSKTLGQSVFVENKPGAAGNIAMQEVAGSTDEHTLILGHIGTLAVNPYIFPKLPYDVTRDFAPITLVAKVPSLYVVHPDLPVKNLKEFVAYAKARPGQLNYGSAGNGSAGHLAFEYLKMATDTFVLHVPYRGTGPMLTDLMAGRLQAASVGAPALLQFIKAGRLRCIATGTSQRLPQLPDVPTVAEQGFKGFEMTQWYGLLAPSKWPKSSIAKLEVESMKAVRSPVVKEKMANETALAVGNSSAEFEAFIKTEQARWKAVVARAQIRPEGMG
;
A
#
# COMPACT_ATOMS: atom_id res chain seq x y z
N MET A 1 -69.87 44.19 0.13
CA MET A 1 -69.08 42.94 0.21
C MET A 1 -70.06 41.78 0.13
N THR A 2 -70.16 41.16 -1.04
CA THR A 2 -71.03 40.00 -1.30
C THR A 2 -70.36 38.73 -0.76
N PRO A 3 -71.04 37.90 0.05
CA PRO A 3 -70.45 36.66 0.54
C PRO A 3 -70.30 35.67 -0.61
N ILE A 4 -69.08 35.15 -0.81
CA ILE A 4 -68.81 34.06 -1.75
C ILE A 4 -69.39 32.78 -1.14
N LEU A 5 -70.52 32.32 -1.68
CA LEU A 5 -71.12 31.04 -1.32
C LEU A 5 -70.32 29.91 -2.00
N MET A 6 -69.30 29.39 -1.31
CA MET A 6 -68.58 28.19 -1.76
C MET A 6 -69.52 26.99 -1.75
N ASN A 7 -69.70 26.35 -2.91
CA ASN A 7 -70.57 25.19 -3.04
C ASN A 7 -69.86 23.95 -2.46
N ARG A 8 -70.63 22.97 -1.99
CA ARG A 8 -70.11 21.73 -1.39
C ARG A 8 -69.17 20.98 -2.35
N ARG A 9 -69.37 21.14 -3.66
CA ARG A 9 -68.49 20.64 -4.72
C ARG A 9 -67.13 21.33 -4.72
N ASP A 10 -67.08 22.66 -4.54
CA ASP A 10 -65.82 23.42 -4.50
C ASP A 10 -64.98 23.04 -3.27
N VAL A 11 -65.64 22.82 -2.13
CA VAL A 11 -64.98 22.33 -0.90
C VAL A 11 -64.38 20.93 -1.10
N LEU A 12 -65.10 20.03 -1.77
CA LEU A 12 -64.61 18.67 -2.07
C LEU A 12 -63.46 18.68 -3.10
N SER A 13 -63.52 19.55 -4.10
CA SER A 13 -62.47 19.71 -5.11
C SER A 13 -61.18 20.26 -4.49
N VAL A 14 -61.28 21.25 -3.61
CA VAL A 14 -60.12 21.81 -2.88
C VAL A 14 -59.54 20.78 -1.90
N ALA A 15 -60.38 20.01 -1.21
CA ALA A 15 -59.91 18.95 -0.31
C ALA A 15 -59.19 17.82 -1.07
N ALA A 16 -59.70 17.40 -2.24
CA ALA A 16 -59.04 16.39 -3.07
C ALA A 16 -57.68 16.86 -3.63
N ALA A 17 -57.58 18.14 -4.03
CA ALA A 17 -56.32 18.73 -4.47
C ALA A 17 -55.29 18.85 -3.32
N ALA A 18 -55.72 19.22 -2.11
CA ALA A 18 -54.85 19.29 -0.94
C ALA A 18 -54.33 17.92 -0.48
N THR A 19 -55.16 16.88 -0.60
CA THR A 19 -54.77 15.51 -0.22
C THR A 19 -53.79 14.89 -1.24
N SER A 20 -53.88 15.29 -2.52
CA SER A 20 -52.98 14.83 -3.58
C SER A 20 -51.56 15.39 -3.44
N ALA A 21 -51.41 16.60 -2.86
CA ALA A 21 -50.11 17.22 -2.62
C ALA A 21 -49.34 16.60 -1.44
N LEU A 22 -50.04 15.94 -0.51
CA LEU A 22 -49.45 15.29 0.67
C LEU A 22 -48.97 13.84 0.38
N CYS A 23 -49.32 13.28 -0.77
CA CYS A 23 -48.93 11.93 -1.19
C CYS A 23 -47.72 11.89 -2.15
N LEU A 24 -47.05 13.03 -2.39
CA LEU A 24 -45.76 12.99 -3.06
C LEU A 24 -44.78 12.23 -2.17
N PRO A 25 -44.18 11.11 -2.61
CA PRO A 25 -43.15 10.46 -1.83
C PRO A 25 -42.06 11.50 -1.60
N ALA A 26 -41.78 11.79 -0.33
CA ALA A 26 -40.63 12.58 0.03
C ALA A 26 -39.42 11.89 -0.60
N ALA A 27 -38.93 12.45 -1.70
CA ALA A 27 -37.69 12.02 -2.32
C ALA A 27 -36.63 12.24 -1.25
N ARG A 28 -36.35 11.17 -0.48
CA ARG A 28 -35.19 11.13 0.40
C ARG A 28 -34.01 11.27 -0.54
N ALA A 29 -33.50 12.49 -0.68
CA ALA A 29 -32.19 12.73 -1.26
C ALA A 29 -31.26 11.72 -0.57
N GLN A 30 -30.77 10.74 -1.33
CA GLN A 30 -29.72 9.87 -0.82
C GLN A 30 -28.63 10.82 -0.33
N ASN A 31 -28.33 10.77 0.98
CA ASN A 31 -27.23 11.56 1.52
C ASN A 31 -26.01 11.29 0.64
N ALA A 32 -25.52 12.32 -0.03
CA ALA A 32 -24.44 12.17 -0.99
C ALA A 32 -23.21 11.60 -0.27
N TRP A 33 -22.80 10.39 -0.64
CA TRP A 33 -21.55 9.82 -0.16
C TRP A 33 -20.36 10.51 -0.84
N PRO A 34 -19.25 10.81 -0.13
CA PRO A 34 -19.04 10.61 1.31
C PRO A 34 -19.70 11.71 2.18
N SER A 35 -20.22 11.30 3.34
CA SER A 35 -20.95 12.18 4.27
C SER A 35 -20.11 12.67 5.46
N LYS A 36 -18.90 12.11 5.62
CA LYS A 36 -17.92 12.48 6.65
C LYS A 36 -16.50 12.20 6.12
N PRO A 37 -15.44 12.60 6.85
CA PRO A 37 -14.07 12.25 6.48
C PRO A 37 -13.85 10.74 6.32
N LEU A 38 -13.00 10.37 5.37
CA LEU A 38 -12.56 8.99 5.17
C LEU A 38 -11.27 8.73 5.95
N ARG A 39 -11.19 7.53 6.50
CA ARG A 39 -10.03 7.00 7.21
C ARG A 39 -9.24 6.08 6.29
N LEU A 40 -8.00 6.43 5.96
CA LEU A 40 -7.09 5.58 5.21
C LEU A 40 -6.12 4.88 6.17
N VAL A 41 -6.36 3.60 6.43
CA VAL A 41 -5.51 2.79 7.30
C VAL A 41 -4.27 2.32 6.54
N VAL A 42 -3.09 2.53 7.13
CA VAL A 42 -1.80 2.02 6.63
C VAL A 42 -1.32 0.92 7.59
N PRO A 43 -1.09 -0.32 7.12
CA PRO A 43 -0.82 -1.49 7.98
C PRO A 43 0.57 -1.52 8.63
N PHE A 44 1.31 -0.41 8.60
CA PHE A 44 2.69 -0.30 9.10
C PHE A 44 2.91 1.03 9.81
N ALA A 45 3.96 1.07 10.63
CA ALA A 45 4.39 2.28 11.33
C ALA A 45 4.89 3.36 10.36
N THR A 46 5.06 4.57 10.90
CA THR A 46 5.46 5.76 10.15
C THR A 46 6.92 5.72 9.65
N GLY A 47 7.24 6.61 8.72
CA GLY A 47 8.58 6.82 8.17
C GLY A 47 8.97 5.89 7.02
N GLY A 48 8.02 5.12 6.46
CA GLY A 48 8.25 4.22 5.34
C GLY A 48 7.50 4.62 4.07
N SER A 49 7.87 4.01 2.94
CA SER A 49 7.29 4.27 1.61
C SER A 49 5.76 4.16 1.56
N SER A 50 5.15 3.25 2.33
CA SER A 50 3.69 3.11 2.42
C SER A 50 3.01 4.36 2.94
N GLU A 51 3.59 5.01 3.96
CA GLU A 51 3.03 6.24 4.53
C GLU A 51 3.19 7.40 3.55
N ILE A 52 4.35 7.51 2.89
CA ILE A 52 4.62 8.58 1.93
C ILE A 52 3.64 8.51 0.76
N VAL A 53 3.43 7.31 0.21
CA VAL A 53 2.45 7.02 -0.84
C VAL A 53 1.02 7.31 -0.36
N ALA A 54 0.64 6.83 0.82
CA ALA A 54 -0.70 7.06 1.37
C ALA A 54 -1.00 8.55 1.56
N ARG A 55 -0.07 9.31 2.14
CA ARG A 55 -0.24 10.75 2.38
C ARG A 55 -0.28 11.54 1.07
N ALA A 56 0.52 11.16 0.07
CA ALA A 56 0.47 11.78 -1.25
C ALA A 56 -0.91 11.62 -1.90
N VAL A 57 -1.45 10.39 -1.89
CA VAL A 57 -2.75 10.12 -2.52
C VAL A 57 -3.92 10.69 -1.70
N ALA A 58 -3.87 10.61 -0.37
CA ALA A 58 -4.93 11.08 0.52
C ALA A 58 -5.14 12.59 0.42
N ALA A 59 -4.04 13.36 0.31
CA ALA A 59 -4.11 14.81 0.14
C ALA A 59 -4.84 15.20 -1.16
N GLU A 60 -4.57 14.51 -2.26
CA GLU A 60 -5.22 14.79 -3.54
C GLU A 60 -6.65 14.24 -3.59
N LEU A 61 -6.87 13.03 -3.08
CA LEU A 61 -8.19 12.41 -3.00
C LEU A 61 -9.16 13.23 -2.12
N SER A 62 -8.65 13.93 -1.10
CA SER A 62 -9.46 14.83 -0.29
C SER A 62 -10.08 15.97 -1.11
N LYS A 63 -9.32 16.50 -2.08
CA LYS A 63 -9.78 17.58 -2.95
C LYS A 63 -10.83 17.08 -3.93
N THR A 64 -10.62 15.90 -4.50
CA THR A 64 -11.51 15.35 -5.53
C THR A 64 -12.81 14.81 -4.94
N LEU A 65 -12.78 14.22 -3.74
CA LEU A 65 -13.97 13.76 -3.02
C LEU A 65 -14.76 14.89 -2.33
N GLY A 66 -14.13 16.02 -2.03
CA GLY A 66 -14.73 17.09 -1.23
C GLY A 66 -14.91 16.74 0.25
N GLN A 67 -14.23 15.69 0.73
CA GLN A 67 -14.18 15.28 2.14
C GLN A 67 -12.73 14.95 2.49
N SER A 68 -12.33 15.26 3.73
CA SER A 68 -10.98 14.95 4.21
C SER A 68 -10.73 13.44 4.18
N VAL A 69 -9.55 13.05 3.71
CA VAL A 69 -9.01 11.69 3.79
C VAL A 69 -7.77 11.75 4.68
N PHE A 70 -7.85 11.17 5.88
CA PHE A 70 -6.74 11.18 6.83
C PHE A 70 -6.08 9.81 6.92
N VAL A 71 -4.76 9.81 7.12
CA VAL A 71 -3.95 8.58 7.22
C VAL A 71 -3.79 8.18 8.68
N GLU A 72 -4.12 6.93 8.99
CA GLU A 72 -3.89 6.31 10.30
C GLU A 72 -2.95 5.09 10.16
N ASN A 73 -1.84 5.09 10.88
CA ASN A 73 -0.90 3.97 10.89
C ASN A 73 -1.29 2.94 11.95
N LYS A 74 -1.46 1.67 11.53
CA LYS A 74 -1.87 0.56 12.39
C LYS A 74 -0.96 -0.66 12.20
N PRO A 75 0.24 -0.66 12.81
CA PRO A 75 1.21 -1.74 12.64
C PRO A 75 0.82 -3.01 13.41
N GLY A 76 1.33 -4.15 12.96
CA GLY A 76 1.37 -5.40 13.71
C GLY A 76 0.97 -6.62 12.90
N ALA A 77 1.48 -7.79 13.30
CA ALA A 77 1.21 -9.10 12.69
C ALA A 77 1.28 -9.10 11.15
N ALA A 78 2.35 -8.56 10.55
CA ALA A 78 2.51 -8.47 9.09
C ALA A 78 1.38 -7.72 8.35
N GLY A 79 0.73 -6.78 9.05
CA GLY A 79 -0.41 -6.02 8.54
C GLY A 79 -1.77 -6.69 8.77
N ASN A 80 -1.80 -7.92 9.29
CA ASN A 80 -3.03 -8.70 9.46
C ASN A 80 -4.01 -8.04 10.43
N ILE A 81 -3.52 -7.31 11.45
CA ILE A 81 -4.38 -6.56 12.38
C ILE A 81 -5.19 -5.50 11.66
N ALA A 82 -4.53 -4.68 10.83
CA ALA A 82 -5.18 -3.63 10.07
C ALA A 82 -6.13 -4.21 9.00
N MET A 83 -5.70 -5.27 8.31
CA MET A 83 -6.54 -5.94 7.31
C MET A 83 -7.82 -6.50 7.95
N GLN A 84 -7.71 -7.20 9.08
CA GLN A 84 -8.87 -7.76 9.78
C GLN A 84 -9.85 -6.67 10.24
N GLU A 85 -9.34 -5.57 10.78
CA GLU A 85 -10.18 -4.45 11.22
C GLU A 85 -10.91 -3.80 10.05
N VAL A 86 -10.19 -3.49 8.96
CA VAL A 86 -10.81 -2.81 7.83
C VAL A 86 -11.81 -3.73 7.13
N ALA A 87 -11.49 -5.02 6.94
CA ALA A 87 -12.43 -6.02 6.41
C ALA A 87 -13.76 -6.06 7.20
N GLY A 88 -13.70 -5.83 8.51
CA GLY A 88 -14.87 -5.78 9.40
C GLY A 88 -15.61 -4.44 9.41
N SER A 89 -15.08 -3.37 8.81
CA SER A 89 -15.70 -2.05 8.84
C SER A 89 -16.94 -1.97 7.95
N THR A 90 -18.03 -1.44 8.51
CA THR A 90 -19.31 -1.22 7.83
C THR A 90 -19.65 0.25 7.65
N ASP A 91 -18.74 1.15 8.02
CA ASP A 91 -18.98 2.59 8.10
C ASP A 91 -19.00 3.31 6.74
N GLU A 92 -18.70 2.61 5.65
CA GLU A 92 -18.54 3.17 4.29
C GLU A 92 -17.48 4.29 4.19
N HIS A 93 -16.58 4.42 5.16
CA HIS A 93 -15.58 5.50 5.21
C HIS A 93 -14.18 5.04 5.64
N THR A 94 -14.01 3.78 6.03
CA THR A 94 -12.69 3.20 6.33
C THR A 94 -12.13 2.42 5.12
N LEU A 95 -10.97 2.88 4.65
CA LEU A 95 -10.17 2.29 3.56
C LEU A 95 -8.88 1.71 4.10
N ILE A 96 -8.21 0.88 3.29
CA ILE A 96 -6.87 0.37 3.61
C ILE A 96 -5.93 0.52 2.41
N LEU A 97 -4.68 0.86 2.73
CA LEU A 97 -3.57 0.72 1.79
C LEU A 97 -3.01 -0.70 1.88
N GLY A 98 -3.39 -1.54 0.93
CA GLY A 98 -2.81 -2.87 0.78
C GLY A 98 -1.42 -2.80 0.14
N HIS A 99 -0.60 -3.82 0.40
CA HIS A 99 0.72 -3.97 -0.21
C HIS A 99 1.00 -5.42 -0.59
N ILE A 100 2.14 -5.65 -1.22
CA ILE A 100 2.63 -6.97 -1.62
C ILE A 100 2.50 -8.05 -0.52
N GLY A 101 2.79 -7.71 0.74
CA GLY A 101 2.67 -8.65 1.85
C GLY A 101 1.21 -9.02 2.13
N THR A 102 0.34 -8.04 2.37
CA THR A 102 -1.05 -8.31 2.78
C THR A 102 -1.88 -8.91 1.64
N LEU A 103 -1.56 -8.61 0.39
CA LEU A 103 -2.39 -9.00 -0.75
C LEU A 103 -1.85 -10.20 -1.54
N ALA A 104 -0.53 -10.43 -1.55
CA ALA A 104 0.09 -11.48 -2.36
C ALA A 104 0.91 -12.52 -1.60
N VAL A 105 1.48 -12.19 -0.43
CA VAL A 105 2.34 -13.13 0.32
C VAL A 105 1.63 -13.79 1.50
N ASN A 106 0.98 -12.99 2.36
CA ASN A 106 0.34 -13.48 3.58
C ASN A 106 -0.63 -14.67 3.36
N PRO A 107 -1.43 -14.73 2.27
CA PRO A 107 -2.26 -15.90 1.96
C PRO A 107 -1.51 -17.23 1.82
N TYR A 108 -0.19 -17.21 1.60
CA TYR A 108 0.61 -18.41 1.40
C TYR A 108 1.56 -18.75 2.56
N ILE A 109 1.78 -17.82 3.49
CA ILE A 109 2.69 -18.03 4.63
C ILE A 109 1.95 -18.20 5.96
N PHE A 110 0.74 -17.66 6.10
CA PHE A 110 -0.07 -17.83 7.31
C PHE A 110 -1.03 -19.00 7.17
N PRO A 111 -0.98 -20.03 8.04
CA PRO A 111 -1.91 -21.16 7.98
C PRO A 111 -3.35 -20.73 8.29
N LYS A 112 -3.52 -19.69 9.11
CA LYS A 112 -4.80 -19.08 9.44
C LYS A 112 -4.71 -17.56 9.28
N LEU A 113 -5.10 -17.07 8.11
CA LEU A 113 -5.20 -15.65 7.84
C LEU A 113 -6.57 -15.11 8.31
N PRO A 114 -6.64 -13.96 9.00
CA PRO A 114 -7.89 -13.45 9.57
C PRO A 114 -8.76 -12.67 8.56
N TYR A 115 -8.39 -12.68 7.28
CA TYR A 115 -9.13 -12.07 6.18
C TYR A 115 -8.90 -12.87 4.91
N ASP A 116 -9.79 -12.71 3.94
CA ASP A 116 -9.63 -13.20 2.58
C ASP A 116 -9.58 -12.01 1.60
N VAL A 117 -8.54 -11.96 0.77
CA VAL A 117 -8.28 -10.83 -0.13
C VAL A 117 -9.43 -10.61 -1.13
N THR A 118 -10.03 -11.69 -1.63
CA THR A 118 -11.05 -11.61 -2.71
C THR A 118 -12.45 -11.43 -2.13
N ARG A 119 -12.75 -12.10 -1.01
CA ARG A 119 -14.06 -12.05 -0.37
C ARG A 119 -14.28 -10.75 0.40
N ASP A 120 -13.28 -10.30 1.16
CA ASP A 120 -13.48 -9.23 2.15
C ASP A 120 -13.19 -7.83 1.60
N PHE A 121 -12.51 -7.72 0.45
CA PHE A 121 -12.11 -6.44 -0.12
C PHE A 121 -12.51 -6.26 -1.57
N ALA A 122 -12.89 -5.03 -1.91
CA ALA A 122 -12.97 -4.52 -3.26
C ALA A 122 -11.68 -3.74 -3.60
N PRO A 123 -10.88 -4.18 -4.59
CA PRO A 123 -9.76 -3.40 -5.10
C PRO A 123 -10.27 -2.11 -5.73
N ILE A 124 -9.66 -0.96 -5.40
CA ILE A 124 -10.05 0.34 -5.96
C ILE A 124 -9.11 0.74 -7.09
N THR A 125 -7.81 0.81 -6.78
CA THR A 125 -6.78 1.14 -7.77
C THR A 125 -5.40 0.78 -7.24
N LEU A 126 -4.49 0.38 -8.12
CA LEU A 126 -3.06 0.35 -7.82
C LEU A 126 -2.56 1.79 -7.76
N VAL A 127 -2.10 2.23 -6.59
CA VAL A 127 -1.67 3.61 -6.35
C VAL A 127 -0.26 3.80 -6.90
N ALA A 128 0.68 2.95 -6.45
CA ALA A 128 2.07 3.12 -6.81
C ALA A 128 2.84 1.79 -6.90
N LYS A 129 3.85 1.77 -7.78
CA LYS A 129 4.95 0.81 -7.76
C LYS A 129 6.20 1.51 -7.27
N VAL A 130 6.92 0.90 -6.34
CA VAL A 130 8.08 1.48 -5.66
C VAL A 130 9.26 0.51 -5.77
N PRO A 131 10.34 0.90 -6.48
CA PRO A 131 11.57 0.11 -6.54
C PRO A 131 12.11 -0.23 -5.15
N SER A 132 12.45 -1.49 -4.91
CA SER A 132 13.20 -1.86 -3.70
C SER A 132 14.68 -1.56 -3.92
N LEU A 133 15.31 -0.85 -2.99
CA LEU A 133 16.74 -0.66 -2.96
C LEU A 133 17.38 -1.52 -1.89
N TYR A 134 18.52 -2.10 -2.21
CA TYR A 134 19.36 -2.85 -1.28
C TYR A 134 20.51 -1.94 -0.85
N VAL A 135 20.60 -1.67 0.44
CA VAL A 135 21.57 -0.75 1.02
C VAL A 135 22.39 -1.42 2.10
N VAL A 136 23.61 -0.95 2.28
CA VAL A 136 24.51 -1.34 3.36
C VAL A 136 25.04 -0.12 4.10
N HIS A 137 25.48 -0.33 5.34
CA HIS A 137 26.25 0.67 6.06
C HIS A 137 27.58 0.94 5.33
N PRO A 138 28.04 2.21 5.20
CA PRO A 138 29.25 2.54 4.41
C PRO A 138 30.55 1.86 4.86
N ASP A 139 30.67 1.52 6.15
CA ASP A 139 31.86 0.86 6.71
C ASP A 139 31.97 -0.62 6.32
N LEU A 140 30.89 -1.22 5.81
CA LEU A 140 30.97 -2.57 5.27
C LEU A 140 31.87 -2.54 4.02
N PRO A 141 32.90 -3.40 3.91
CA PRO A 141 33.90 -3.33 2.84
C PRO A 141 33.38 -3.97 1.55
N VAL A 142 32.21 -3.52 1.09
CA VAL A 142 31.52 -3.99 -0.12
C VAL A 142 30.94 -2.80 -0.86
N LYS A 143 31.09 -2.78 -2.18
CA LYS A 143 30.68 -1.68 -3.05
C LYS A 143 29.47 -2.02 -3.93
N ASN A 144 29.17 -3.30 -4.07
CA ASN A 144 28.12 -3.82 -4.93
C ASN A 144 27.55 -5.13 -4.35
N LEU A 145 26.50 -5.65 -4.99
CA LEU A 145 25.83 -6.85 -4.51
C LEU A 145 26.71 -8.11 -4.60
N LYS A 146 27.54 -8.24 -5.64
CA LYS A 146 28.43 -9.41 -5.78
C LYS A 146 29.39 -9.51 -4.60
N GLU A 147 29.99 -8.38 -4.22
CA GLU A 147 30.87 -8.28 -3.05
C GLU A 147 30.09 -8.53 -1.74
N PHE A 148 28.89 -8.00 -1.60
CA PHE A 148 28.03 -8.29 -0.45
C PHE A 148 27.73 -9.79 -0.31
N VAL A 149 27.36 -10.45 -1.41
CA VAL A 149 27.06 -11.89 -1.43
C VAL A 149 28.30 -12.70 -1.05
N ALA A 150 29.47 -12.40 -1.63
CA ALA A 150 30.71 -13.07 -1.26
C ALA A 150 31.06 -12.84 0.23
N TYR A 151 30.92 -11.61 0.70
CA TYR A 151 31.20 -11.23 2.08
C TYR A 151 30.28 -11.95 3.08
N ALA A 152 28.98 -12.03 2.77
CA ALA A 152 27.96 -12.70 3.58
C ALA A 152 28.15 -14.23 3.59
N LYS A 153 28.47 -14.85 2.44
CA LYS A 153 28.75 -16.30 2.37
C LYS A 153 29.96 -16.72 3.18
N ALA A 154 30.98 -15.86 3.25
CA ALA A 154 32.16 -16.11 4.08
C ALA A 154 31.88 -15.93 5.59
N ARG A 155 30.74 -15.34 5.97
CA ARG A 155 30.39 -14.96 7.34
C ARG A 155 28.92 -15.25 7.67
N PRO A 156 28.47 -16.50 7.50
CA PRO A 156 27.06 -16.85 7.70
C PRO A 156 26.65 -16.51 9.15
N GLY A 157 25.59 -15.71 9.29
CA GLY A 157 25.00 -15.39 10.60
C GLY A 157 25.71 -14.28 11.37
N GLN A 158 26.77 -13.69 10.82
CA GLN A 158 27.48 -12.56 11.43
C GLN A 158 26.95 -11.19 10.96
N LEU A 159 26.12 -11.18 9.93
CA LEU A 159 25.49 -9.98 9.40
C LEU A 159 24.03 -9.91 9.82
N ASN A 160 23.59 -8.71 10.18
CA ASN A 160 22.21 -8.38 10.44
C ASN A 160 21.67 -7.43 9.36
N TYR A 161 20.44 -7.67 8.95
CA TYR A 161 19.67 -6.71 8.16
C TYR A 161 18.41 -6.27 8.92
N GLY A 162 18.05 -5.00 8.75
CA GLY A 162 16.84 -4.44 9.36
C GLY A 162 15.65 -4.40 8.41
N SER A 163 14.44 -4.46 8.98
CA SER A 163 13.20 -4.16 8.26
C SER A 163 12.26 -3.28 9.09
N ALA A 164 11.19 -2.80 8.45
CA ALA A 164 10.11 -2.08 9.13
C ALA A 164 9.21 -2.99 9.99
N GLY A 165 9.56 -4.28 10.10
CA GLY A 165 8.83 -5.30 10.84
C GLY A 165 8.49 -6.50 9.97
N ASN A 166 8.00 -7.55 10.62
CA ASN A 166 7.61 -8.80 9.98
C ASN A 166 6.59 -8.59 8.88
N GLY A 167 6.80 -9.21 7.70
CA GLY A 167 5.93 -9.10 6.52
C GLY A 167 5.89 -7.71 5.84
N SER A 168 6.73 -6.76 6.28
CA SER A 168 6.91 -5.51 5.56
C SER A 168 7.53 -5.75 4.18
N ALA A 169 7.30 -4.83 3.24
CA ALA A 169 7.85 -4.97 1.88
C ALA A 169 9.38 -5.10 1.86
N GLY A 170 10.08 -4.41 2.76
CA GLY A 170 11.53 -4.49 2.92
C GLY A 170 12.00 -5.85 3.45
N HIS A 171 11.30 -6.43 4.43
CA HIS A 171 11.56 -7.78 4.90
C HIS A 171 11.44 -8.78 3.74
N LEU A 172 10.30 -8.80 3.05
CA LEU A 172 10.06 -9.72 1.94
C LEU A 172 11.08 -9.55 0.80
N ALA A 173 11.49 -8.32 0.52
CA ALA A 173 12.50 -8.03 -0.49
C ALA A 173 13.87 -8.59 -0.14
N PHE A 174 14.26 -8.54 1.14
CA PHE A 174 15.55 -9.05 1.60
C PHE A 174 15.55 -10.57 1.72
N GLU A 175 14.46 -11.19 2.16
CA GLU A 175 14.33 -12.66 2.15
C GLU A 175 14.35 -13.21 0.72
N TYR A 176 13.70 -12.54 -0.23
CA TYR A 176 13.78 -12.92 -1.63
C TYR A 176 15.21 -12.82 -2.18
N LEU A 177 15.96 -11.77 -1.79
CA LEU A 177 17.39 -11.67 -2.11
C LEU A 177 18.18 -12.82 -1.48
N LYS A 178 18.04 -13.07 -0.17
CA LYS A 178 18.74 -14.15 0.55
C LYS A 178 18.54 -15.50 -0.12
N MET A 179 17.31 -15.81 -0.53
CA MET A 179 17.00 -17.02 -1.29
C MET A 179 17.71 -17.03 -2.65
N ALA A 180 17.59 -15.96 -3.43
CA ALA A 180 18.18 -15.89 -4.77
C ALA A 180 19.72 -15.97 -4.74
N THR A 181 20.35 -15.49 -3.67
CA THR A 181 21.81 -15.44 -3.52
C THR A 181 22.38 -16.57 -2.69
N ASP A 182 21.53 -17.39 -2.05
CA ASP A 182 21.91 -18.44 -1.10
C ASP A 182 22.81 -17.89 0.03
N THR A 183 22.37 -16.81 0.66
CA THR A 183 23.11 -16.14 1.75
C THR A 183 22.34 -16.20 3.07
N PHE A 184 23.06 -16.37 4.17
CA PHE A 184 22.47 -16.31 5.51
C PHE A 184 22.82 -14.99 6.23
N VAL A 185 21.85 -14.09 6.27
CA VAL A 185 21.87 -12.80 6.98
C VAL A 185 20.69 -12.75 7.94
N LEU A 186 20.95 -12.42 9.21
CA LEU A 186 19.94 -12.43 10.27
C LEU A 186 18.99 -11.24 10.12
N HIS A 187 17.69 -11.49 10.28
CA HIS A 187 16.66 -10.47 10.25
C HIS A 187 16.48 -9.84 11.63
N VAL A 188 16.48 -8.51 11.69
CA VAL A 188 16.14 -7.74 12.89
C VAL A 188 14.89 -6.89 12.60
N PRO A 189 13.70 -7.28 13.09
CA PRO A 189 12.48 -6.52 12.87
C PRO A 189 12.39 -5.28 13.79
N TYR A 190 12.10 -4.13 13.21
CA TYR A 190 11.79 -2.90 13.96
C TYR A 190 10.30 -2.57 13.90
N ARG A 191 9.88 -1.62 14.74
CA ARG A 191 8.53 -1.02 14.71
C ARG A 191 8.45 0.11 13.69
N GLY A 192 8.84 -0.15 12.44
CA GLY A 192 8.83 0.84 11.35
C GLY A 192 10.19 1.13 10.74
N THR A 193 10.17 1.84 9.60
CA THR A 193 11.38 2.15 8.82
C THR A 193 12.26 3.18 9.53
N GLY A 194 11.67 4.16 10.22
CA GLY A 194 12.43 5.22 10.91
C GLY A 194 13.44 4.69 11.93
N PRO A 195 13.00 3.95 12.98
CA PRO A 195 13.91 3.36 13.97
C PRO A 195 14.96 2.43 13.35
N MET A 196 14.58 1.66 12.33
CA MET A 196 15.50 0.78 11.61
C MET A 196 16.60 1.58 10.89
N LEU A 197 16.25 2.65 10.18
CA LEU A 197 17.22 3.50 9.48
C LEU A 197 18.18 4.20 10.45
N THR A 198 17.69 4.62 11.61
CA THR A 198 18.55 5.16 12.68
C THR A 198 19.64 4.17 13.08
N ASP A 199 19.27 2.90 13.29
CA ASP A 199 20.21 1.85 13.67
C ASP A 199 21.16 1.44 12.54
N LEU A 200 20.65 1.39 11.31
CA LEU A 200 21.46 1.13 10.12
C LEU A 200 22.51 2.22 9.93
N MET A 201 22.13 3.51 10.01
CA MET A 201 23.05 4.63 9.89
C MET A 201 24.03 4.78 11.07
N ALA A 202 23.73 4.13 12.21
CA ALA A 202 24.62 4.05 13.37
C ALA A 202 25.55 2.82 13.33
N GLY A 203 25.47 1.99 12.29
CA GLY A 203 26.27 0.78 12.16
C GLY A 203 25.83 -0.41 13.04
N ARG A 204 24.69 -0.30 13.73
CA ARG A 204 24.10 -1.42 14.50
C ARG A 204 23.57 -2.53 13.59
N LEU A 205 23.18 -2.18 12.37
CA LEU A 205 22.81 -3.09 11.29
C LEU A 205 23.79 -2.94 10.13
N GLN A 206 23.97 -4.00 9.34
CA GLN A 206 24.88 -3.96 8.19
C GLN A 206 24.14 -3.73 6.87
N ALA A 207 22.87 -4.14 6.78
CA ALA A 207 22.11 -4.03 5.55
C ALA A 207 20.62 -3.75 5.78
N ALA A 208 19.93 -3.32 4.73
CA ALA A 208 18.47 -3.30 4.68
C ALA A 208 17.98 -3.34 3.23
N SER A 209 16.69 -3.65 3.08
CA SER A 209 15.95 -3.35 1.85
C SER A 209 14.78 -2.44 2.18
N VAL A 210 14.66 -1.34 1.45
CA VAL A 210 13.60 -0.35 1.63
C VAL A 210 13.20 0.19 0.27
N GLY A 211 11.95 0.64 0.12
CA GLY A 211 11.54 1.35 -1.09
C GLY A 211 12.37 2.63 -1.29
N ALA A 212 12.68 2.94 -2.55
CA ALA A 212 13.53 4.06 -2.92
C ALA A 212 13.20 5.42 -2.23
N PRO A 213 11.92 5.85 -2.12
CA PRO A 213 11.54 7.13 -1.49
C PRO A 213 12.21 7.40 -0.15
N ALA A 214 12.27 6.39 0.71
CA ALA A 214 12.78 6.54 2.08
C ALA A 214 14.32 6.58 2.15
N LEU A 215 15.02 6.19 1.09
CA LEU A 215 16.48 6.02 1.08
C LEU A 215 17.24 7.09 0.29
N LEU A 216 16.62 7.68 -0.74
CA LEU A 216 17.33 8.53 -1.71
C LEU A 216 18.16 9.64 -1.06
N GLN A 217 17.61 10.33 -0.06
CA GLN A 217 18.33 11.40 0.65
C GLN A 217 19.57 10.88 1.40
N PHE A 218 19.49 9.71 2.03
CA PHE A 218 20.59 9.11 2.78
C PHE A 218 21.68 8.54 1.87
N ILE A 219 21.28 8.02 0.71
CA ILE A 219 22.21 7.57 -0.33
C ILE A 219 22.96 8.77 -0.91
N LYS A 220 22.26 9.85 -1.28
CA LYS A 220 22.87 11.07 -1.81
C LYS A 220 23.81 11.75 -0.81
N ALA A 221 23.48 11.69 0.47
CA ALA A 221 24.32 12.20 1.56
C ALA A 221 25.49 11.27 1.93
N GLY A 222 25.66 10.12 1.27
CA GLY A 222 26.71 9.15 1.58
C GLY A 222 26.56 8.42 2.92
N ARG A 223 25.41 8.58 3.59
CA ARG A 223 25.11 7.94 4.88
C ARG A 223 24.80 6.46 4.75
N LEU A 224 24.36 6.03 3.57
CA LEU A 224 24.11 4.64 3.21
C LEU A 224 24.65 4.38 1.81
N ARG A 225 25.17 3.18 1.55
CA ARG A 225 25.62 2.77 0.22
C ARG A 225 24.56 1.88 -0.42
N CYS A 226 24.00 2.30 -1.56
CA CYS A 226 23.11 1.44 -2.35
C CYS A 226 23.94 0.51 -3.22
N ILE A 227 23.72 -0.80 -3.07
CA ILE A 227 24.50 -1.85 -3.74
C ILE A 227 23.74 -2.55 -4.87
N ALA A 228 22.41 -2.42 -4.88
CA ALA A 228 21.56 -2.86 -5.98
C ALA A 228 20.17 -2.21 -5.95
N THR A 229 19.52 -2.15 -7.11
CA THR A 229 18.07 -1.97 -7.24
C THR A 229 17.39 -3.28 -7.62
N GLY A 230 16.21 -3.54 -7.06
CA GLY A 230 15.38 -4.71 -7.36
C GLY A 230 14.58 -4.60 -8.66
N THR A 231 14.65 -3.48 -9.39
CA THR A 231 13.98 -3.30 -10.68
C THR A 231 14.68 -4.07 -11.80
N SER A 232 13.96 -4.25 -12.92
CA SER A 232 14.52 -4.87 -14.15
C SER A 232 15.49 -3.96 -14.91
N GLN A 233 15.44 -2.65 -14.65
CA GLN A 233 16.32 -1.63 -15.23
C GLN A 233 16.84 -0.71 -14.13
N ARG A 234 17.98 -0.06 -14.37
CA ARG A 234 18.52 0.93 -13.43
C ARG A 234 17.58 2.13 -13.29
N LEU A 235 17.65 2.76 -12.12
CA LEU A 235 16.82 3.93 -11.84
C LEU A 235 17.50 5.18 -12.41
N PRO A 236 16.77 6.07 -13.11
CA PRO A 236 17.35 7.33 -13.60
C PRO A 236 18.00 8.19 -12.51
N GLN A 237 17.48 8.11 -11.28
CA GLN A 237 18.00 8.84 -10.12
C GLN A 237 19.26 8.20 -9.50
N LEU A 238 19.57 6.95 -9.88
CA LEU A 238 20.73 6.17 -9.42
C LEU A 238 21.36 5.40 -10.60
N PRO A 239 21.83 6.08 -11.65
CA PRO A 239 22.28 5.43 -12.90
C PRO A 239 23.49 4.53 -12.71
N ASP A 240 24.31 4.82 -11.68
CA ASP A 240 25.51 4.05 -11.35
C ASP A 240 25.23 2.80 -10.51
N VAL A 241 24.01 2.66 -9.97
CA VAL A 241 23.63 1.51 -9.15
C VAL A 241 23.06 0.41 -10.06
N PRO A 242 23.71 -0.74 -10.21
CA PRO A 242 23.20 -1.82 -11.04
C PRO A 242 21.97 -2.48 -10.41
N THR A 243 21.15 -3.11 -11.26
CA THR A 243 20.09 -4.01 -10.81
C THR A 243 20.67 -5.27 -10.17
N VAL A 244 19.86 -6.00 -9.40
CA VAL A 244 20.20 -7.35 -8.92
C VAL A 244 20.43 -8.30 -10.12
N ALA A 245 19.63 -8.16 -11.18
CA ALA A 245 19.72 -8.98 -12.38
C ALA A 245 21.04 -8.79 -13.17
N GLU A 246 21.50 -7.54 -13.35
CA GLU A 246 22.82 -7.22 -13.94
C GLU A 246 23.99 -7.82 -13.14
N GLN A 247 23.77 -8.08 -11.85
CA GLN A 247 24.80 -8.56 -10.93
C GLN A 247 24.85 -10.10 -10.82
N GLY A 248 24.18 -10.83 -11.71
CA GLY A 248 24.31 -12.28 -11.85
C GLY A 248 23.05 -13.08 -11.50
N PHE A 249 21.99 -12.41 -11.04
CA PHE A 249 20.73 -13.04 -10.63
C PHE A 249 19.63 -12.78 -11.67
N LYS A 250 19.82 -13.34 -12.88
CA LYS A 250 18.90 -13.12 -14.01
C LYS A 250 17.45 -13.42 -13.64
N GLY A 251 16.53 -12.54 -14.06
CA GLY A 251 15.10 -12.67 -13.78
C GLY A 251 14.69 -12.22 -12.37
N PHE A 252 15.63 -11.76 -11.54
CA PHE A 252 15.30 -11.15 -10.26
C PHE A 252 14.54 -9.83 -10.48
N GLU A 253 13.34 -9.74 -9.92
CA GLU A 253 12.57 -8.49 -9.87
C GLU A 253 11.82 -8.38 -8.54
N MET A 254 12.13 -7.32 -7.78
CA MET A 254 11.51 -6.98 -6.53
C MET A 254 11.06 -5.51 -6.50
N THR A 255 9.85 -5.30 -7.01
CA THR A 255 9.17 -4.01 -6.95
C THR A 255 8.09 -4.07 -5.88
N GLN A 256 8.15 -3.15 -4.91
CA GLN A 256 7.08 -2.98 -3.93
C GLN A 256 5.89 -2.32 -4.63
N TRP A 257 4.69 -2.54 -4.11
CA TRP A 257 3.51 -1.91 -4.67
C TRP A 257 2.46 -1.70 -3.60
N TYR A 258 1.66 -0.65 -3.80
CA TYR A 258 0.65 -0.19 -2.86
C TYR A 258 -0.63 0.09 -3.62
N GLY A 259 -1.75 -0.41 -3.12
CA GLY A 259 -3.05 -0.17 -3.71
C GLY A 259 -4.09 0.15 -2.67
N LEU A 260 -5.13 0.86 -3.11
CA LEU A 260 -6.25 1.24 -2.27
C LEU A 260 -7.33 0.16 -2.35
N LEU A 261 -7.85 -0.23 -1.19
CA LEU A 261 -8.97 -1.17 -1.08
C LEU A 261 -10.03 -0.61 -0.14
N ALA A 262 -11.27 -0.96 -0.44
CA ALA A 262 -12.41 -0.79 0.45
C ALA A 262 -12.93 -2.17 0.86
N PRO A 263 -13.66 -2.29 1.98
CA PRO A 263 -14.44 -3.49 2.28
C PRO A 263 -15.41 -3.83 1.14
N SER A 264 -15.49 -5.11 0.75
CA SER A 264 -16.32 -5.57 -0.37
C SER A 264 -17.82 -5.35 -0.16
N LYS A 265 -18.24 -5.16 1.09
CA LYS A 265 -19.63 -4.95 1.52
C LYS A 265 -20.15 -3.53 1.26
N TRP A 266 -19.29 -2.59 0.85
CA TRP A 266 -19.74 -1.24 0.53
C TRP A 266 -20.72 -1.23 -0.66
N PRO A 267 -21.66 -0.28 -0.72
CA PRO A 267 -22.52 -0.11 -1.89
C PRO A 267 -21.71 0.06 -3.16
N LYS A 268 -22.13 -0.60 -4.25
CA LYS A 268 -21.46 -0.53 -5.56
C LYS A 268 -21.29 0.91 -6.06
N SER A 269 -22.26 1.79 -5.78
CA SER A 269 -22.18 3.21 -6.11
C SER A 269 -21.06 3.94 -5.38
N SER A 270 -20.83 3.63 -4.09
CA SER A 270 -19.75 4.22 -3.29
C SER A 270 -18.39 3.72 -3.78
N ILE A 271 -18.26 2.42 -4.08
CA ILE A 271 -17.05 1.84 -4.67
C ILE A 271 -16.75 2.47 -6.04
N ALA A 272 -17.74 2.58 -6.92
CA ALA A 272 -17.56 3.16 -8.26
C ALA A 272 -17.14 4.64 -8.19
N LYS A 273 -17.76 5.43 -7.30
CA LYS A 273 -17.34 6.82 -7.08
C LYS A 273 -15.92 6.90 -6.52
N LEU A 274 -15.59 6.04 -5.55
CA LEU A 274 -14.25 5.98 -4.97
C LEU A 274 -13.18 5.61 -6.03
N GLU A 275 -13.45 4.65 -6.90
CA GLU A 275 -12.57 4.27 -8.01
C GLU A 275 -12.28 5.47 -8.91
N VAL A 276 -13.34 6.13 -9.41
CA VAL A 276 -13.19 7.29 -10.30
C VAL A 276 -12.36 8.39 -9.65
N GLU A 277 -12.66 8.76 -8.40
CA GLU A 277 -11.95 9.84 -7.71
C GLU A 277 -10.52 9.45 -7.30
N SER A 278 -10.28 8.18 -6.97
CA SER A 278 -8.94 7.66 -6.67
C SER A 278 -8.06 7.62 -7.91
N MET A 279 -8.59 7.18 -9.05
CA MET A 279 -7.86 7.20 -10.32
C MET A 279 -7.49 8.63 -10.73
N LYS A 280 -8.43 9.59 -10.59
CA LYS A 280 -8.15 11.01 -10.84
C LYS A 280 -7.04 11.54 -9.93
N ALA A 281 -7.13 11.25 -8.62
CA ALA A 281 -6.14 11.69 -7.64
C ALA A 281 -4.74 11.13 -7.95
N VAL A 282 -4.62 9.81 -8.18
CA VAL A 282 -3.35 9.15 -8.51
C VAL A 282 -2.76 9.66 -9.82
N ARG A 283 -3.59 9.91 -10.83
CA ARG A 283 -3.14 10.37 -12.16
C ARG A 283 -2.87 11.87 -12.23
N SER A 284 -3.18 12.63 -11.18
CA SER A 284 -2.94 14.07 -11.13
C SER A 284 -1.46 14.40 -11.37
N PRO A 285 -1.15 15.55 -12.01
CA PRO A 285 0.24 15.99 -12.16
C PRO A 285 0.97 16.09 -10.82
N VAL A 286 0.29 16.58 -9.78
CA VAL A 286 0.84 16.75 -8.43
C VAL A 286 1.30 15.42 -7.84
N VAL A 287 0.46 14.38 -7.90
CA VAL A 287 0.82 13.06 -7.37
C VAL A 287 1.91 12.41 -8.23
N LYS A 288 1.81 12.52 -9.57
CA LYS A 288 2.83 11.99 -10.49
C LYS A 288 4.21 12.60 -10.22
N GLU A 289 4.30 13.92 -10.12
CA GLU A 289 5.56 14.62 -9.86
C GLU A 289 6.13 14.25 -8.49
N LYS A 290 5.29 14.27 -7.45
CA LYS A 290 5.70 13.90 -6.09
C LYS A 290 6.24 12.47 -6.03
N MET A 291 5.55 11.51 -6.65
CA MET A 291 6.00 10.12 -6.70
C MET A 291 7.28 9.98 -7.52
N ALA A 292 7.38 10.62 -8.69
CA ALA A 292 8.56 10.53 -9.55
C ALA A 292 9.83 11.10 -8.89
N ASN A 293 9.71 12.19 -8.13
CA ASN A 293 10.81 12.79 -7.36
C ASN A 293 11.38 11.82 -6.30
N GLU A 294 10.56 10.87 -5.87
CA GLU A 294 10.92 9.83 -4.90
C GLU A 294 11.15 8.45 -5.55
N THR A 295 11.22 8.40 -6.88
CA THR A 295 11.42 7.17 -7.67
C THR A 295 10.25 6.17 -7.57
N ALA A 296 9.09 6.61 -7.09
CA ALA A 296 7.85 5.85 -7.17
C ALA A 296 7.13 6.10 -8.51
N LEU A 297 6.52 5.07 -9.07
CA LEU A 297 5.68 5.16 -10.26
C LEU A 297 4.21 5.22 -9.84
N ALA A 298 3.56 6.36 -10.06
CA ALA A 298 2.12 6.49 -9.96
C ALA A 298 1.43 5.65 -11.06
N VAL A 299 0.44 4.84 -10.68
CA VAL A 299 -0.27 3.97 -11.64
C VAL A 299 -1.70 4.46 -11.89
N GLY A 300 -2.59 4.31 -10.90
CA GLY A 300 -3.99 4.75 -11.01
C GLY A 300 -4.77 3.95 -12.05
N ASN A 301 -4.64 2.62 -12.08
CA ASN A 301 -5.39 1.75 -13.00
C ASN A 301 -6.84 1.54 -12.52
N SER A 302 -7.67 0.89 -13.33
CA SER A 302 -9.03 0.51 -12.93
C SER A 302 -9.03 -0.58 -11.85
N SER A 303 -10.16 -0.73 -11.16
CA SER A 303 -10.42 -1.78 -10.18
C SER A 303 -10.16 -3.17 -10.76
N ALA A 304 -10.67 -3.45 -11.97
CA ALA A 304 -10.50 -4.73 -12.65
C ALA A 304 -9.03 -5.03 -12.99
N GLU A 305 -8.29 -4.02 -13.47
CA GLU A 305 -6.85 -4.17 -13.72
C GLU A 305 -6.07 -4.40 -12.43
N PHE A 306 -6.46 -3.76 -11.32
CA PHE A 306 -5.81 -3.98 -10.03
C PHE A 306 -6.13 -5.35 -9.45
N GLU A 307 -7.36 -5.84 -9.57
CA GLU A 307 -7.74 -7.20 -9.19
C GLU A 307 -6.93 -8.24 -9.98
N ALA A 308 -6.81 -8.06 -11.30
CA ALA A 308 -5.99 -8.92 -12.15
C ALA A 308 -4.51 -8.89 -11.72
N PHE A 309 -3.98 -7.71 -11.41
CA PHE A 309 -2.62 -7.54 -10.92
C PHE A 309 -2.40 -8.29 -9.58
N ILE A 310 -3.34 -8.21 -8.63
CA ILE A 310 -3.26 -8.97 -7.37
C ILE A 310 -3.18 -10.47 -7.65
N LYS A 311 -4.00 -11.01 -8.57
CA LYS A 311 -3.98 -12.44 -8.93
C LYS A 311 -2.64 -12.86 -9.56
N THR A 312 -2.09 -12.05 -10.45
CA THR A 312 -0.75 -12.29 -11.03
C THR A 312 0.33 -12.31 -9.96
N GLU A 313 0.30 -11.34 -9.04
CA GLU A 313 1.26 -11.26 -7.95
C GLU A 313 1.13 -12.43 -6.98
N GLN A 314 -0.09 -12.85 -6.65
CA GLN A 314 -0.36 -14.03 -5.85
C GLN A 314 0.24 -15.29 -6.48
N ALA A 315 0.02 -15.51 -7.79
CA ALA A 315 0.60 -16.65 -8.50
C ALA A 315 2.13 -16.62 -8.47
N ARG A 316 2.74 -15.44 -8.69
CA ARG A 316 4.19 -15.23 -8.61
C ARG A 316 4.72 -15.54 -7.20
N TRP A 317 4.12 -14.97 -6.18
CA TRP A 317 4.59 -15.10 -4.80
C TRP A 317 4.34 -16.46 -4.19
N LYS A 318 3.29 -17.18 -4.60
CA LYS A 318 3.10 -18.58 -4.23
C LYS A 318 4.33 -19.43 -4.59
N ALA A 319 4.86 -19.25 -5.81
CA ALA A 319 6.04 -19.98 -6.27
C ALA A 319 7.31 -19.54 -5.50
N VAL A 320 7.46 -18.24 -5.23
CA VAL A 320 8.59 -17.70 -4.46
C VAL A 320 8.58 -18.21 -3.02
N VAL A 321 7.45 -18.11 -2.32
CA VAL A 321 7.28 -18.57 -0.93
C VAL A 321 7.59 -20.06 -0.79
N ALA A 322 7.09 -20.88 -1.71
CA ALA A 322 7.33 -22.33 -1.69
C ALA A 322 8.83 -22.68 -1.81
N ARG A 323 9.58 -21.90 -2.60
CA ARG A 323 11.04 -22.08 -2.75
C ARG A 323 11.83 -21.50 -1.57
N ALA A 324 11.40 -20.35 -1.08
CA ALA A 324 12.12 -19.58 -0.06
C ALA A 324 11.90 -20.11 1.36
N GLN A 325 10.94 -21.01 1.58
CA GLN A 325 10.51 -21.47 2.90
C GLN A 325 10.24 -20.31 3.88
N ILE A 326 9.71 -19.19 3.38
CA ILE A 326 9.36 -18.04 4.20
C ILE A 326 8.31 -18.47 5.21
N ARG A 327 8.63 -18.39 6.51
CA ARG A 327 7.71 -18.67 7.61
C ARG A 327 7.40 -17.38 8.35
N PRO A 328 6.16 -17.21 8.84
CA PRO A 328 5.89 -16.20 9.86
C PRO A 328 6.74 -16.51 11.09
N GLU A 329 7.47 -15.52 11.60
CA GLU A 329 8.26 -15.67 12.82
C GLU A 329 7.36 -16.06 14.01
N GLY A 330 7.85 -16.96 14.88
CA GLY A 330 7.14 -17.41 16.09
C GLY A 330 6.27 -18.67 15.93
N MET A 331 6.33 -19.37 14.79
CA MET A 331 5.77 -20.72 14.62
C MET A 331 6.88 -21.77 14.61
N GLY A 332 7.52 -21.93 15.76
CA GLY A 332 8.45 -23.02 16.10
C GLY A 332 8.02 -23.67 17.40
#